data_AF-A0A418WIN4-F1
#
_entry.id   AF-A0A418WIN4-F1
#
_cell.length_a   1.000
_cell.length_b   1.000
_cell.length_c   1.000
_cell.angle_alpha   90.00
_cell.angle_beta   90.00
_cell.angle_gamma   90.00
#
_symmetry.space_group_name_H-M   'P 1'
#
loop_
_entity.id
_entity.type
_entity.pdbx_description
1 polymer ?
#
loop_
_entity_poly.entity_id
_entity_poly.type
_entity_poly.pdbx_seq_one_letter_code
_entity_poly.pdbx_strand_id
1 'polypeptide(L)' 'MDGAVSPADADTLADISAGMAEADEGDFVPHEEVEAWLRSWGTPNELPPPRWK' A
#
# COMPACT_ATOMS: atom_id res chain seq x y z
N MET A 1 -8.21 -2.12 33.58
CA MET A 1 -8.22 -2.88 32.31
C MET A 1 -6.77 -3.13 31.98
N ASP A 2 -6.27 -4.34 32.23
CA ASP A 2 -4.92 -4.71 31.85
C ASP A 2 -4.88 -4.79 30.33
N GLY A 3 -4.28 -3.77 29.70
CA GLY A 3 -4.17 -3.62 28.25
C GLY A 3 -3.17 -4.58 27.64
N ALA A 4 -3.33 -5.88 27.89
CA ALA A 4 -2.59 -6.90 27.18
C ALA A 4 -3.08 -6.90 25.72
N VAL A 5 -2.16 -6.56 24.82
CA VAL A 5 -2.32 -6.71 23.37
C VAL A 5 -2.76 -8.15 23.09
N SER A 6 -3.93 -8.32 22.48
CA SER A 6 -4.42 -9.66 22.15
C SER A 6 -3.54 -10.28 21.07
N PRO A 7 -3.46 -11.61 20.94
CA PRO A 7 -2.71 -12.24 19.85
C PRO A 7 -3.12 -11.72 18.46
N ALA A 8 -4.40 -11.41 18.25
CA ALA A 8 -4.88 -10.77 17.02
C ALA A 8 -4.30 -9.36 16.79
N ASP A 9 -4.05 -8.60 17.86
CA ASP A 9 -3.40 -7.29 17.78
C ASP A 9 -1.90 -7.43 17.49
N ALA A 10 -1.26 -8.51 17.96
CA ALA A 10 0.15 -8.81 17.68
C ALA A 10 0.38 -9.21 16.21
N ASP A 11 -0.52 -10.04 15.65
CA ASP A 11 -0.48 -10.39 14.21
C ASP A 11 -0.69 -9.14 13.35
N THR A 12 -1.64 -8.27 13.72
CA THR A 12 -1.88 -7.00 13.03
C THR A 12 -0.65 -6.09 13.05
N LEU A 13 0.06 -6.00 14.18
CA LEU A 13 1.28 -5.20 14.29
C LEU A 13 2.43 -5.77 13.45
N ALA A 14 2.53 -7.10 13.36
CA ALA A 14 3.54 -7.76 12.54
C ALA A 14 3.31 -7.45 11.04
N ASP A 15 2.08 -7.57 10.56
CA ASP A 15 1.71 -7.27 9.17
C ASP A 15 1.97 -5.80 8.81
N ILE A 16 1.63 -4.88 9.72
CA ILE A 16 1.94 -3.44 9.54
C ILE A 16 3.45 -3.21 9.44
N SER A 17 4.24 -3.83 10.33
CA SER A 17 5.69 -3.66 10.32
C SER A 17 6.35 -4.22 9.06
N ALA A 18 5.85 -5.33 8.53
CA ALA A 18 6.32 -5.92 7.29
C ALA A 18 6.03 -5.00 6.09
N GLY A 19 4.79 -4.48 5.99
CA GLY A 19 4.43 -3.54 4.92
C GLY A 19 5.22 -2.22 4.98
N MET A 20 5.61 -1.76 6.17
CA MET A 20 6.51 -0.60 6.31
C MET A 20 7.93 -0.90 5.83
N ALA A 21 8.46 -2.10 6.12
CA ALA A 21 9.79 -2.50 5.65
C ALA A 21 9.84 -2.63 4.11
N GLU A 22 8.80 -3.22 3.49
CA GLU A 22 8.67 -3.29 2.02
C GLU A 22 8.63 -1.88 1.40
N ALA A 23 7.88 -0.95 2.00
CA ALA A 23 7.84 0.43 1.55
C ALA A 23 9.19 1.16 1.68
N ASP A 24 9.93 0.94 2.78
CA ASP A 24 11.27 1.50 2.98
C ASP A 24 12.30 0.94 1.99
N GLU A 25 12.13 -0.30 1.52
CA GLU A 25 12.95 -0.92 0.47
C GLU A 25 12.63 -0.39 -0.95
N GLY A 26 11.65 0.51 -1.07
CA GLY A 26 11.20 1.05 -2.35
C GLY A 26 10.23 0.14 -3.10
N ASP A 27 9.74 -0.90 -2.44
CA ASP A 27 8.85 -1.91 -3.00
C ASP A 27 7.39 -1.45 -2.91
N PHE A 28 7.09 -0.36 -3.60
CA PHE A 28 5.75 0.22 -3.65
C PHE A 28 5.48 0.91 -4.99
N VAL A 29 4.20 1.15 -5.28
CA VAL A 29 3.79 2.00 -6.41
C VAL A 29 3.70 3.45 -5.93
N PRO A 30 4.41 4.41 -6.56
CA PRO A 30 4.31 5.82 -6.19
C PRO A 30 2.87 6.33 -6.30
N HIS A 31 2.47 7.19 -5.35
CA HIS A 31 1.12 7.74 -5.31
C HIS A 31 0.74 8.47 -6.60
N GLU A 32 1.68 9.20 -7.18
CA GLU A 32 1.51 9.98 -8.40
C GLU A 32 1.23 9.10 -9.62
N GLU A 33 1.81 7.90 -9.68
CA GLU A 33 1.53 6.93 -10.75
C GLU A 33 0.10 6.37 -10.62
N VAL A 34 -0.33 6.08 -9.38
CA VAL A 34 -1.71 5.64 -9.11
C VAL A 34 -2.71 6.76 -9.42
N GLU A 35 -2.41 8.00 -9.03
CA GLU A 35 -3.27 9.16 -9.28
C GLU A 35 -3.44 9.41 -10.78
N ALA A 36 -2.34 9.41 -11.54
CA ALA A 36 -2.37 9.61 -12.98
C ALA A 36 -3.21 8.53 -13.68
N TRP A 37 -3.05 7.28 -13.26
CA TRP A 37 -3.86 6.17 -13.77
C TRP A 37 -5.35 6.36 -13.48
N LEU A 38 -5.73 6.63 -12.23
CA LEU A 38 -7.14 6.85 -11.85
C LEU A 38 -7.77 8.03 -12.60
N ARG A 39 -7.03 9.12 -12.81
CA ARG A 39 -7.52 10.30 -13.54
C ARG A 39 -7.72 10.05 -15.04
N SER A 40 -7.05 9.04 -15.60
CA SER A 40 -7.14 8.71 -17.02
C SER A 40 -8.38 7.89 -17.37
N TRP A 41 -9.03 7.27 -16.38
CA TRP A 41 -10.17 6.39 -16.59
C TRP A 41 -11.34 7.08 -17.29
N GLY A 42 -11.91 6.40 -18.29
CA GLY A 42 -13.04 6.93 -19.07
C GLY A 42 -12.65 8.04 -20.06
N THR A 43 -11.35 8.27 -20.26
CA THR A 43 -10.84 9.18 -21.31
C THR A 43 -10.30 8.37 -22.50
N PRO A 44 -10.20 8.96 -23.70
CA PRO A 44 -9.53 8.30 -24.83
C PRO A 44 -8.05 7.96 -24.59
N ASN A 45 -7.44 8.50 -23.54
CA ASN A 45 -6.03 8.27 -23.17
C ASN A 45 -5.92 7.58 -21.80
N GLU A 46 -6.79 6.60 -21.56
CA GLU A 46 -6.72 5.77 -20.37
C GLU A 46 -5.37 5.05 -20.29
N LEU A 47 -4.71 5.19 -19.14
CA LEU A 47 -3.38 4.64 -18.88
C LEU A 47 -3.51 3.19 -18.39
N PRO A 48 -2.50 2.34 -18.63
CA PRO A 48 -2.45 1.03 -18.00
C PRO A 48 -2.25 1.17 -16.48
N PRO A 49 -2.69 0.18 -15.69
CA PRO A 49 -2.41 0.16 -14.26
C PRO A 49 -0.89 0.20 -14.01
N PRO A 50 -0.43 0.98 -13.02
CA PRO A 50 0.98 1.04 -12.67
C PRO A 50 1.45 -0.30 -12.12
N ARG A 51 2.73 -0.60 -12.32
CA ARG A 51 3.33 -1.86 -11.87
C ARG A 51 4.05 -1.66 -10.54
N TRP A 52 3.82 -2.62 -9.65
CA TRP A 52 4.68 -2.86 -8.50
C TRP A 52 6.15 -2.95 -8.96
N LYS A 53 7.05 -2.33 -8.19
CA LYS A 53 8.45 -2.13 -8.58
C LYS A 53 9.36 -3.30 -8.27
#